data_AF-A0A9P6ZTF2-F1
#
_entry.id   AF-A0A9P6ZTF2-F1
#
_cell.length_a   1.000
_cell.length_b   1.000
_cell.length_c   1.000
_cell.angle_alpha   90.00
_cell.angle_beta   90.00
_cell.angle_gamma   90.00
#
_symmetry.space_group_name_H-M   'P 1'
#
loop_
_entity.id
_entity.type
_entity.pdbx_description
1 polymer ?
#
loop_
_entity_poly.entity_id
_entity_poly.type
_entity_poly.pdbx_seq_one_letter_code
_entity_poly.pdbx_strand_id
1 'polypeptide(L)'
;MQLILPMLFLLLAPVAVTACEGDCIIDITNEYLNRYENILLTTLQNLETYHDDTQATQISEQLVPAASRRENSIVYFAPVLKAYNLTAYNSLEKAIFPSYFHGKCQDENGVNPSGCPNPDCPKVCGTPGSMVHFYPTLIKIVFDGTSSLLTNLTVPGSKPYNQIQQMVMADVNEGQKKRMENLSRIMPLRSRAAIQARSTHSVQQGLKKILKELRPTMLETCGGSNLSFCSWEQPMKEFILQYP
;
A
#
# COMPACT_ATOMS: atom_id res chain seq x y z
N MET A 1 47.20 -57.94 -11.61
CA MET A 1 46.01 -57.56 -10.82
C MET A 1 45.85 -56.05 -10.90
N GLN A 2 45.09 -55.55 -11.87
CA GLN A 2 44.81 -54.11 -12.02
C GLN A 2 43.43 -53.82 -11.41
N LEU A 3 43.42 -52.94 -10.41
CA LEU A 3 42.22 -52.31 -9.85
C LEU A 3 41.53 -51.48 -10.93
N ILE A 4 40.23 -51.68 -11.12
CA ILE A 4 39.37 -50.75 -11.85
C ILE A 4 38.38 -50.17 -10.84
N LEU A 5 38.63 -48.92 -10.46
CA LEU A 5 37.76 -48.08 -9.65
C LEU A 5 36.75 -47.40 -10.59
N PRO A 6 35.43 -47.66 -10.51
CA PRO A 6 34.47 -46.93 -11.32
C PRO A 6 34.25 -45.55 -10.69
N MET A 7 34.71 -44.53 -11.41
CA MET A 7 34.47 -43.12 -11.15
C MET A 7 32.97 -42.85 -11.38
N LEU A 8 32.18 -42.78 -10.30
CA LEU A 8 30.77 -42.40 -10.36
C LEU A 8 30.69 -40.88 -10.64
N PHE A 9 30.52 -40.51 -11.90
CA PHE A 9 30.24 -39.14 -12.31
C PHE A 9 28.89 -38.71 -11.74
N LEU A 10 28.92 -37.81 -10.74
CA LEU A 10 27.79 -37.00 -10.32
C LEU A 10 27.38 -36.10 -11.49
N LEU A 11 26.35 -36.50 -12.24
CA LEU A 11 25.61 -35.62 -13.13
C LEU A 11 24.88 -34.57 -12.26
N LEU A 12 25.53 -33.43 -12.02
CA LEU A 12 24.86 -32.21 -11.62
C LEU A 12 23.98 -31.78 -12.79
N ALA A 13 22.73 -32.24 -12.81
CA ALA A 13 21.73 -31.70 -13.73
C ALA A 13 21.60 -30.19 -13.46
N PRO A 14 21.56 -29.34 -14.49
CA PRO A 14 21.25 -27.93 -14.29
C PRO A 14 19.88 -27.88 -13.63
N VAL A 15 19.81 -27.28 -12.43
CA VAL A 15 18.55 -26.97 -11.76
C VAL A 15 17.74 -26.19 -12.79
N ALA A 16 16.67 -26.78 -13.31
CA ALA A 16 15.78 -26.09 -14.20
C ALA A 16 15.18 -24.97 -13.34
N VAL A 17 15.69 -23.75 -13.52
CA VAL A 17 15.16 -22.58 -12.83
C VAL A 17 13.76 -22.39 -13.37
N THR A 18 12.75 -22.89 -12.65
CA THR A 18 11.39 -22.70 -13.10
C THR A 18 11.04 -21.23 -12.88
N ALA A 19 10.39 -20.67 -13.89
CA ALA A 19 9.70 -19.39 -13.76
C ALA A 19 8.74 -19.45 -12.57
N CYS A 20 8.46 -18.32 -11.90
CA CYS A 20 7.25 -18.25 -11.09
C CYS A 20 6.03 -18.44 -12.01
N GLU A 21 5.48 -19.64 -11.98
CA GLU A 21 4.18 -19.98 -12.55
C GLU A 21 3.06 -19.55 -11.59
N GLY A 22 1.79 -19.75 -11.97
CA GLY A 22 0.62 -19.15 -11.33
C GLY A 22 0.64 -19.12 -9.81
N ASP A 23 0.94 -20.25 -9.16
CA ASP A 23 0.93 -20.36 -7.69
C ASP A 23 1.98 -19.46 -7.02
N CYS A 24 3.22 -19.41 -7.56
CA CYS A 24 4.26 -18.52 -7.04
C CYS A 24 3.84 -17.04 -7.12
N ILE A 25 3.26 -16.62 -8.25
CA ILE A 25 2.77 -15.24 -8.45
C ILE A 25 1.67 -14.91 -7.43
N ILE A 26 0.70 -15.82 -7.27
CA ILE A 26 -0.42 -15.64 -6.35
C ILE A 26 0.07 -15.52 -4.92
N ASP A 27 0.90 -16.46 -4.47
CA ASP A 27 1.31 -16.56 -3.08
C ASP A 27 2.26 -15.45 -2.67
N ILE A 28 3.24 -15.08 -3.52
CA ILE A 28 4.13 -13.94 -3.23
C ILE A 28 3.33 -12.64 -3.16
N THR A 29 2.38 -12.43 -4.06
CA THR A 29 1.53 -11.23 -4.04
C THR A 29 0.73 -11.18 -2.74
N ASN A 30 0.09 -12.28 -2.35
CA ASN A 30 -0.69 -12.36 -1.12
C ASN A 30 0.17 -12.19 0.14
N GLU A 31 1.38 -12.76 0.17
CA GLU A 31 2.28 -12.62 1.31
C GLU A 31 2.69 -11.16 1.53
N TYR A 32 2.97 -10.42 0.45
CA TYR A 32 3.20 -8.98 0.57
C TYR A 32 1.95 -8.23 1.04
N LEU A 33 0.75 -8.56 0.55
CA LEU A 33 -0.50 -7.94 1.02
C LEU A 33 -0.70 -8.15 2.53
N ASN A 34 -0.50 -9.38 3.00
CA ASN A 34 -0.63 -9.74 4.42
C ASN A 34 0.34 -8.94 5.29
N ARG A 35 1.60 -8.81 4.85
CA ARG A 35 2.61 -8.03 5.58
C ARG A 35 2.31 -6.54 5.60
N TYR A 36 1.77 -6.00 4.50
CA TYR A 36 1.38 -4.60 4.41
C TYR A 36 0.07 -4.27 5.12
N GLU A 37 -0.76 -5.24 5.48
CA GLU A 37 -2.02 -4.99 6.21
C GLU A 37 -1.78 -4.17 7.49
N ASN A 38 -0.84 -4.62 8.33
CA ASN A 38 -0.48 -3.90 9.55
C ASN A 38 0.16 -2.54 9.27
N ILE A 39 0.96 -2.42 8.22
CA ILE A 39 1.56 -1.13 7.83
C ILE A 39 0.47 -0.14 7.44
N LEU A 40 -0.54 -0.57 6.67
CA LEU A 40 -1.66 0.27 6.28
C LEU A 40 -2.49 0.69 7.49
N LEU A 41 -2.80 -0.24 8.39
CA LEU A 41 -3.54 0.09 9.61
C LEU A 41 -2.74 1.05 10.49
N THR A 42 -1.43 0.86 10.64
CA THR A 42 -0.57 1.79 11.40
C THR A 42 -0.51 3.16 10.73
N THR A 43 -0.30 3.23 9.42
CA THR A 43 -0.30 4.51 8.68
C THR A 43 -1.64 5.25 8.82
N LEU A 44 -2.76 4.54 8.87
CA LEU A 44 -4.10 5.14 8.96
C LEU A 44 -4.56 5.39 10.40
N GLN A 45 -4.11 4.59 11.37
CA GLN A 45 -4.73 4.43 12.68
C GLN A 45 -3.76 4.49 13.88
N ASN A 46 -2.44 4.39 13.68
CA ASN A 46 -1.42 4.12 14.71
C ASN A 46 -1.88 3.08 15.74
N LEU A 47 -1.82 1.79 15.38
CA LEU A 47 -2.13 0.71 16.32
C LEU A 47 -1.04 0.49 17.39
N GLU A 48 0.13 1.14 17.31
CA GLU A 48 1.18 1.00 18.32
C GLU A 48 1.86 2.34 18.65
N THR A 49 1.71 2.76 19.91
CA THR A 49 2.63 3.57 20.74
C THR A 49 3.24 4.87 20.18
N TYR A 50 2.89 5.97 20.88
CA TYR A 50 3.76 7.12 21.20
C TYR A 50 3.72 8.39 20.32
N HIS A 51 2.93 8.48 19.25
CA HIS A 51 2.71 9.75 18.54
C HIS A 51 1.23 10.01 18.20
N ASP A 52 0.70 11.14 18.68
CA ASP A 52 -0.71 11.58 18.59
C ASP A 52 -1.16 12.06 17.18
N ASP A 53 -0.30 12.05 16.16
CA ASP A 53 -0.54 12.69 14.86
C ASP A 53 -0.91 11.73 13.70
N THR A 54 -1.88 10.82 13.88
CA THR A 54 -2.38 10.01 12.73
C THR A 54 -3.23 10.81 11.77
N GLN A 55 -3.38 10.35 10.52
CA GLN A 55 -4.32 10.99 9.59
C GLN A 55 -5.76 10.96 10.08
N ALA A 56 -6.21 9.85 10.65
CA ALA A 56 -7.56 9.73 11.18
C ALA A 56 -7.78 10.69 12.36
N THR A 57 -6.79 10.80 13.26
CA THR A 57 -6.79 11.77 14.36
C THR A 57 -6.76 13.20 13.84
N GLN A 58 -5.91 13.53 12.85
CA GLN A 58 -5.88 14.85 12.23
C GLN A 58 -7.22 15.23 11.62
N ILE A 59 -7.93 14.31 10.95
CA ILE A 59 -9.29 14.57 10.46
C ILE A 59 -10.23 14.88 11.62
N SER A 60 -10.24 14.01 12.65
CA SER A 60 -11.13 14.15 13.81
C SER A 60 -10.87 15.44 14.59
N GLU A 61 -9.61 15.77 14.83
CA GLU A 61 -9.22 16.87 15.70
C GLU A 61 -9.20 18.22 15.00
N GLN A 62 -8.69 18.28 13.77
CA GLN A 62 -8.52 19.53 13.03
C GLN A 62 -9.76 19.94 12.25
N LEU A 63 -10.57 18.97 11.79
CA LEU A 63 -11.72 19.26 10.94
C LEU A 63 -13.06 19.14 11.68
N VAL A 64 -13.19 18.19 12.62
CA VAL A 64 -14.48 17.86 13.25
C VAL A 64 -14.61 18.53 14.63
N PRO A 65 -15.72 19.26 14.90
CA PRO A 65 -15.98 19.84 16.21
C PRO A 65 -16.01 18.78 17.31
N ALA A 66 -15.45 19.09 18.49
CA ALA A 66 -15.35 18.14 19.61
C ALA A 66 -16.68 17.45 19.97
N ALA A 67 -17.81 18.17 19.90
CA ALA A 67 -19.15 17.64 20.23
C ALA A 67 -19.72 16.62 19.23
N SER A 68 -19.05 16.42 18.09
CA SER A 68 -19.43 15.48 17.03
C SER A 68 -18.28 14.57 16.59
N ARG A 69 -17.15 14.59 17.30
CA ARG A 69 -16.07 13.64 17.04
C ARG A 69 -16.56 12.22 17.32
N ARG A 70 -16.13 11.30 16.46
CA ARG A 70 -16.37 9.87 16.66
C ARG A 70 -15.36 9.31 17.64
N GLU A 71 -15.77 8.28 18.38
CA GLU A 71 -14.89 7.57 19.31
C GLU A 71 -13.70 6.93 18.59
N ASN A 72 -13.95 6.28 17.45
CA ASN A 72 -12.91 5.72 16.60
C ASN A 72 -12.82 6.49 15.28
N SER A 73 -11.72 7.22 15.09
CA SER A 73 -11.48 8.04 13.90
C SER A 73 -11.20 7.23 12.63
N ILE A 74 -10.78 5.95 12.73
CA ILE A 74 -10.49 5.12 11.55
C ILE A 74 -11.69 4.93 10.64
N VAL A 75 -12.89 5.06 11.21
CA VAL A 75 -14.13 4.83 10.47
C VAL A 75 -14.24 5.76 9.26
N TYR A 76 -13.57 6.92 9.28
CA TYR A 76 -13.45 7.77 8.10
C TYR A 76 -12.78 7.04 6.93
N PHE A 77 -11.76 6.21 7.18
CA PHE A 77 -11.04 5.44 6.17
C PHE A 77 -11.67 4.09 5.79
N ALA A 78 -12.80 3.69 6.40
CA ALA A 78 -13.49 2.45 6.03
C ALA A 78 -13.78 2.32 4.52
N PRO A 79 -14.19 3.38 3.79
CA PRO A 79 -14.36 3.31 2.34
C PRO A 79 -13.06 3.03 1.58
N VAL A 80 -11.93 3.57 2.05
CA VAL A 80 -10.61 3.37 1.43
C VAL A 80 -10.12 1.96 1.68
N LEU A 81 -10.19 1.47 2.92
CA LEU A 81 -9.81 0.10 3.26
C LEU A 81 -10.62 -0.92 2.46
N LYS A 82 -11.93 -0.70 2.33
CA LYS A 82 -12.79 -1.55 1.50
C LYS A 82 -12.36 -1.54 0.03
N ALA A 83 -12.07 -0.36 -0.54
CA ALA A 83 -11.64 -0.25 -1.93
C ALA A 83 -10.24 -0.85 -2.15
N TYR A 84 -9.34 -0.67 -1.19
CA TYR A 84 -8.00 -1.26 -1.19
C TYR A 84 -8.10 -2.78 -1.22
N ASN A 85 -8.83 -3.41 -0.30
CA ASN A 85 -8.97 -4.88 -0.25
C ASN A 85 -9.53 -5.48 -1.55
N LEU A 86 -10.38 -4.74 -2.28
CA LEU A 86 -10.94 -5.19 -3.56
C LEU A 86 -9.97 -5.06 -4.75
N THR A 87 -8.94 -4.24 -4.64
CA THR A 87 -8.09 -3.85 -5.79
C THR A 87 -6.60 -4.13 -5.58
N ALA A 88 -6.17 -4.34 -4.33
CA ALA A 88 -4.77 -4.43 -3.96
C ALA A 88 -4.07 -5.61 -4.62
N TYR A 89 -4.71 -6.78 -4.67
CA TYR A 89 -4.16 -7.95 -5.35
C TYR A 89 -3.83 -7.67 -6.80
N ASN A 90 -4.82 -7.32 -7.63
CA ASN A 90 -4.59 -7.05 -9.06
C ASN A 90 -3.59 -5.91 -9.30
N SER A 91 -3.61 -4.88 -8.44
CA SER A 91 -2.68 -3.75 -8.55
C SER A 91 -1.24 -4.16 -8.23
N LEU A 92 -1.05 -4.95 -7.17
CA LEU A 92 0.27 -5.35 -6.70
C LEU A 92 0.85 -6.48 -7.56
N GLU A 93 0.03 -7.48 -7.92
CA GLU A 93 0.36 -8.51 -8.89
C GLU A 93 0.90 -7.83 -10.14
N LYS A 94 0.13 -6.90 -10.74
CA LYS A 94 0.55 -6.17 -11.95
C LYS A 94 1.86 -5.41 -11.76
N ALA A 95 2.08 -4.79 -10.60
CA ALA A 95 3.28 -4.01 -10.31
C ALA A 95 4.54 -4.89 -10.24
N ILE A 96 4.43 -6.10 -9.67
CA ILE A 96 5.52 -7.07 -9.60
C ILE A 96 5.66 -7.80 -10.94
N PHE A 97 4.56 -8.36 -11.45
CA PHE A 97 4.44 -9.23 -12.60
C PHE A 97 3.36 -8.76 -13.61
N PRO A 98 3.62 -8.71 -14.92
CA PRO A 98 4.90 -8.84 -15.58
C PRO A 98 5.63 -7.49 -15.68
N SER A 99 5.32 -6.48 -14.84
CA SER A 99 5.87 -5.13 -15.05
C SER A 99 7.39 -5.06 -14.86
N TYR A 100 7.95 -5.82 -13.92
CA TYR A 100 9.40 -5.93 -13.73
C TYR A 100 9.87 -7.38 -13.80
N PHE A 101 9.22 -8.28 -13.07
CA PHE A 101 9.52 -9.70 -13.08
C PHE A 101 8.62 -10.40 -14.09
N HIS A 102 9.20 -10.99 -15.13
CA HIS A 102 8.45 -11.66 -16.20
C HIS A 102 8.47 -13.17 -15.99
N GLY A 103 7.33 -13.86 -16.07
CA GLY A 103 7.26 -15.32 -15.90
C GLY A 103 8.37 -16.04 -16.68
N LYS A 104 8.46 -15.84 -18.00
CA LYS A 104 9.63 -16.27 -18.79
C LYS A 104 10.53 -15.09 -19.12
N CYS A 105 11.84 -15.32 -19.21
CA CYS A 105 12.83 -14.35 -19.72
C CYS A 105 12.65 -14.04 -21.23
N GLN A 106 11.50 -14.36 -21.83
CA GLN A 106 11.31 -14.31 -23.27
C GLN A 106 10.85 -12.92 -23.73
N ASP A 107 11.22 -12.54 -24.95
CA ASP A 107 10.68 -11.38 -25.61
C ASP A 107 9.22 -11.58 -26.06
N GLU A 108 8.64 -10.58 -26.72
CA GLU A 108 7.25 -10.66 -27.22
C GLU A 108 7.05 -11.80 -28.24
N ASN A 109 8.13 -12.33 -28.83
CA ASN A 109 8.14 -13.42 -29.80
C ASN A 109 8.48 -14.77 -29.17
N GLY A 110 8.64 -14.84 -27.83
CA GLY A 110 9.04 -16.08 -27.15
C GLY A 110 10.54 -16.38 -27.20
N VAL A 111 11.39 -15.43 -27.61
CA VAL A 111 12.84 -15.61 -27.75
C VAL A 111 13.57 -15.11 -26.50
N ASN A 112 14.49 -15.91 -25.97
CA ASN A 112 15.35 -15.47 -24.86
C ASN A 112 16.35 -14.41 -25.39
N PRO A 113 16.38 -13.18 -24.84
CA PRO A 113 17.36 -12.18 -25.20
C PRO A 113 18.77 -12.65 -24.87
N SER A 114 19.75 -12.13 -25.63
CA SER A 114 21.16 -12.45 -25.42
C SER A 114 21.57 -12.16 -23.98
N GLY A 115 22.25 -13.12 -23.34
CA GLY A 115 22.67 -13.02 -21.94
C GLY A 115 21.72 -13.67 -20.94
N CYS A 116 20.47 -14.00 -21.30
CA CYS A 116 19.61 -14.83 -20.44
C CYS A 116 20.14 -16.29 -20.40
N PRO A 117 20.06 -17.00 -19.26
CA PRO A 117 19.34 -16.67 -18.03
C PRO A 117 20.19 -15.95 -16.95
N ASN A 118 21.18 -15.12 -17.32
CA ASN A 118 21.87 -14.27 -16.35
C ASN A 118 20.84 -13.32 -15.67
N PRO A 119 20.82 -13.17 -14.33
CA PRO A 119 19.96 -12.22 -13.64
C PRO A 119 20.05 -10.79 -14.21
N ASP A 120 21.23 -10.34 -14.65
CA ASP A 120 21.45 -8.99 -15.19
C ASP A 120 21.04 -8.82 -16.67
N CYS A 121 20.10 -9.64 -17.15
CA CYS A 121 19.59 -9.51 -18.51
C CYS A 121 18.61 -8.33 -18.65
N PRO A 122 18.41 -7.79 -19.87
CA PRO A 122 17.50 -6.66 -20.09
C PRO A 122 16.04 -6.91 -19.67
N LYS A 123 15.63 -8.19 -19.62
CA LYS A 123 14.30 -8.63 -19.16
C LYS A 123 14.46 -9.53 -17.95
N VAL A 124 14.20 -9.00 -16.75
CA VAL A 124 14.36 -9.74 -15.51
C VAL A 124 13.32 -10.87 -15.44
N CYS A 125 13.82 -12.10 -15.37
CA CYS A 125 12.98 -13.27 -15.18
C CYS A 125 12.36 -13.23 -13.77
N GLY A 126 11.10 -13.58 -13.66
CA GLY A 126 10.39 -13.76 -12.39
C GLY A 126 10.67 -15.12 -11.77
N THR A 127 11.91 -15.60 -11.86
CA THR A 127 12.30 -16.81 -11.15
C THR A 127 12.53 -16.46 -9.68
N PRO A 128 12.32 -17.40 -8.74
CA PRO A 128 12.62 -17.19 -7.33
C PRO A 128 14.04 -16.63 -7.10
N GLY A 129 15.04 -17.20 -7.78
CA GLY A 129 16.43 -16.75 -7.69
C GLY A 129 16.63 -15.30 -8.15
N SER A 130 16.00 -14.89 -9.26
CA SER A 130 16.06 -13.50 -9.73
C SER A 130 15.36 -12.53 -8.80
N MET A 131 14.23 -12.92 -8.20
CA MET A 131 13.53 -12.10 -7.20
C MET A 131 14.38 -11.88 -5.94
N VAL A 132 15.07 -12.92 -5.46
CA VAL A 132 16.02 -12.83 -4.34
C VAL A 132 17.23 -11.97 -4.70
N HIS A 133 17.75 -12.09 -5.93
CA HIS A 133 18.87 -11.30 -6.42
C HIS A 133 18.51 -9.80 -6.47
N PHE A 134 17.34 -9.46 -7.03
CA PHE A 134 16.83 -8.09 -7.14
C PHE A 134 15.92 -7.68 -5.98
N TYR A 135 16.13 -8.26 -4.80
CA TYR A 135 15.26 -8.02 -3.65
C TYR A 135 15.09 -6.53 -3.28
N PRO A 136 16.15 -5.68 -3.29
CA PRO A 136 16.00 -4.24 -3.06
C PRO A 136 15.06 -3.55 -4.06
N THR A 137 15.04 -4.02 -5.31
CA THR A 137 14.11 -3.52 -6.33
C THR A 137 12.71 -4.04 -6.09
N LEU A 138 12.55 -5.31 -5.74
CA LEU A 138 11.27 -5.92 -5.40
C LEU A 138 10.57 -5.17 -4.26
N ILE A 139 11.25 -4.90 -3.14
CA ILE A 139 10.64 -4.16 -2.02
C ILE A 139 10.20 -2.75 -2.41
N LYS A 140 10.96 -2.09 -3.29
CA LYS A 140 10.63 -0.76 -3.78
C LYS A 140 9.38 -0.80 -4.66
N ILE A 141 9.30 -1.79 -5.56
CA ILE A 141 8.11 -2.02 -6.40
C ILE A 141 6.87 -2.25 -5.54
N VAL A 142 6.97 -3.10 -4.52
CA VAL A 142 5.85 -3.39 -3.62
C VAL A 142 5.42 -2.13 -2.87
N PHE A 143 6.37 -1.40 -2.27
CA PHE A 143 6.07 -0.15 -1.57
C PHE A 143 5.43 0.89 -2.49
N ASP A 144 6.01 1.11 -3.67
CA ASP A 144 5.51 2.08 -4.64
C ASP A 144 4.13 1.68 -5.16
N GLY A 145 3.89 0.39 -5.42
CA GLY A 145 2.59 -0.15 -5.80
C GLY A 145 1.53 0.10 -4.74
N THR A 146 1.80 -0.30 -3.50
CA THR A 146 0.87 -0.15 -2.37
C THR A 146 0.57 1.32 -2.08
N SER A 147 1.60 2.15 -1.91
CA SER A 147 1.44 3.57 -1.59
C SER A 147 0.79 4.36 -2.73
N SER A 148 1.06 4.01 -3.99
CA SER A 148 0.40 4.64 -5.15
C SER A 148 -1.07 4.25 -5.23
N LEU A 149 -1.42 2.98 -5.01
CA LEU A 149 -2.81 2.55 -4.95
C LEU A 149 -3.56 3.32 -3.86
N LEU A 150 -2.99 3.40 -2.65
CA LEU A 150 -3.61 4.10 -1.54
C LEU A 150 -3.79 5.60 -1.86
N THR A 151 -2.79 6.25 -2.46
CA THR A 151 -2.87 7.64 -2.93
C THR A 151 -3.95 7.84 -3.99
N ASN A 152 -4.09 6.91 -4.93
CA ASN A 152 -5.12 6.94 -5.96
C ASN A 152 -6.52 6.78 -5.38
N LEU A 153 -6.67 5.97 -4.32
CA LEU A 153 -7.95 5.81 -3.61
C LEU A 153 -8.31 7.06 -2.80
N THR A 154 -7.34 7.87 -2.39
CA THR A 154 -7.54 9.10 -1.60
C THR A 154 -7.40 10.40 -2.41
N VAL A 155 -7.28 10.33 -3.74
CA VAL A 155 -7.24 11.53 -4.59
C VAL A 155 -8.62 12.20 -4.68
N PRO A 156 -8.71 13.55 -4.65
CA PRO A 156 -9.98 14.24 -4.83
C PRO A 156 -10.73 13.81 -6.10
N GLY A 157 -12.01 13.47 -5.94
CA GLY A 157 -12.85 12.96 -7.02
C GLY A 157 -12.96 11.44 -7.08
N SER A 158 -12.08 10.69 -6.40
CA SER A 158 -12.25 9.25 -6.26
C SER A 158 -13.51 8.91 -5.47
N LYS A 159 -14.10 7.73 -5.72
CA LYS A 159 -15.28 7.28 -4.96
C LYS A 159 -15.00 7.18 -3.45
N PRO A 160 -13.91 6.52 -2.98
CA PRO A 160 -13.61 6.46 -1.55
C PRO A 160 -13.34 7.83 -0.92
N TYR A 161 -12.62 8.73 -1.62
CA TYR A 161 -12.39 10.10 -1.15
C TYR A 161 -13.71 10.84 -0.94
N ASN A 162 -14.63 10.76 -1.90
CA ASN A 162 -15.93 11.42 -1.79
C ASN A 162 -16.74 10.88 -0.60
N GLN A 163 -16.62 9.58 -0.29
CA GLN A 163 -17.25 8.97 0.88
C GLN A 163 -16.62 9.48 2.19
N ILE A 164 -15.28 9.57 2.27
CA ILE A 164 -14.60 10.21 3.42
C ILE A 164 -15.12 11.64 3.60
N GLN A 165 -15.11 12.43 2.53
CA GLN A 165 -15.53 13.82 2.56
C GLN A 165 -16.98 13.96 3.05
N GLN A 166 -17.89 13.10 2.58
CA GLN A 166 -19.28 13.10 3.04
C GLN A 166 -19.40 12.78 4.53
N MET A 167 -18.66 11.79 5.02
CA MET A 167 -18.67 11.42 6.44
C MET A 167 -18.16 12.57 7.32
N VAL A 168 -17.03 13.17 6.95
CA VAL A 168 -16.45 14.32 7.66
C VAL A 168 -17.43 15.50 7.66
N MET A 169 -18.04 15.81 6.51
CA MET A 169 -19.02 16.90 6.40
C MET A 169 -20.27 16.65 7.25
N ALA A 170 -20.74 15.41 7.33
CA ALA A 170 -21.88 15.06 8.18
C ALA A 170 -21.58 15.36 9.65
N ASP A 171 -20.41 14.95 10.15
CA ASP A 171 -20.02 15.17 11.54
C ASP A 171 -19.71 16.64 11.82
N VAL A 172 -19.13 17.37 10.86
CA VAL A 172 -18.96 18.84 10.97
C VAL A 172 -20.32 19.55 11.08
N ASN A 173 -21.27 19.23 10.22
CA ASN A 173 -22.60 19.84 10.22
C ASN A 173 -23.34 19.53 11.53
N GLU A 174 -23.25 18.30 12.03
CA GLU A 174 -23.87 17.92 13.31
C GLU A 174 -23.25 18.69 14.48
N GLY A 175 -21.92 18.80 14.54
CA GLY A 175 -21.24 19.59 15.56
C GLY A 175 -21.61 21.08 15.51
N GLN A 176 -21.73 21.64 14.30
CA GLN A 176 -22.19 23.02 14.11
C GLN A 176 -23.64 23.20 14.55
N LYS A 177 -24.53 22.26 14.23
CA LYS A 177 -25.93 22.29 14.64
C LYS A 177 -26.04 22.31 16.17
N LYS A 178 -25.36 21.41 16.89
CA LYS A 178 -25.32 21.38 18.36
C LYS A 178 -24.82 22.70 18.94
N ARG A 179 -23.79 23.30 18.34
CA ARG A 179 -23.28 24.62 18.75
C ARG A 179 -24.29 25.74 18.49
N MET A 180 -24.98 25.71 17.36
CA MET A 180 -25.98 26.70 16.99
C MET A 180 -27.25 26.61 17.83
N GLU A 181 -27.67 25.41 18.24
CA GLU A 181 -28.81 25.24 19.15
C GLU A 181 -28.58 26.02 20.45
N ASN A 182 -27.35 25.98 20.98
CA ASN A 182 -26.95 26.76 22.16
C ASN A 182 -26.90 28.29 21.92
N LEU A 183 -26.63 28.73 20.68
CA LEU A 183 -26.49 30.14 20.31
C LEU A 183 -27.75 30.74 19.65
N SER A 184 -28.76 29.91 19.42
CA SER A 184 -29.91 30.20 18.55
C SER A 184 -30.77 31.37 19.02
N ARG A 185 -30.67 31.76 20.31
CA ARG A 185 -31.38 32.90 20.89
C ARG A 185 -30.84 34.28 20.47
N ILE A 186 -29.64 34.37 19.88
CA ILE A 186 -28.91 35.66 19.78
C ILE A 186 -28.48 36.00 18.34
N MET A 187 -28.49 35.06 17.38
CA MET A 187 -27.82 35.26 16.07
C MET A 187 -28.75 35.24 14.84
N PRO A 188 -28.65 36.23 13.91
CA PRO A 188 -29.45 36.30 12.68
C PRO A 188 -29.09 35.23 11.64
N LEU A 189 -30.08 34.80 10.85
CA LEU A 189 -30.00 33.67 9.89
C LEU A 189 -28.97 33.86 8.77
N ARG A 190 -28.80 35.09 8.26
CA ARG A 190 -27.90 35.39 7.12
C ARG A 190 -26.42 35.16 7.47
N SER A 191 -26.06 35.40 8.73
CA SER A 191 -24.71 35.13 9.25
C SER A 191 -24.44 33.62 9.36
N ARG A 192 -25.46 32.80 9.60
CA ARG A 192 -25.32 31.33 9.72
C ARG A 192 -24.92 30.69 8.38
N ALA A 193 -25.59 31.06 7.29
CA ALA A 193 -25.32 30.51 5.96
C ALA A 193 -23.90 30.83 5.46
N ALA A 194 -23.41 32.05 5.69
CA ALA A 194 -22.06 32.45 5.29
C ALA A 194 -20.96 31.72 6.11
N ILE A 195 -21.20 31.49 7.41
CA ILE A 195 -20.30 30.71 8.27
C ILE A 195 -20.24 29.25 7.79
N GLN A 196 -21.38 28.66 7.47
CA GLN A 196 -21.45 27.28 7.01
C GLN A 196 -20.71 27.09 5.68
N ALA A 197 -20.93 27.98 4.69
CA ALA A 197 -20.26 27.90 3.39
C ALA A 197 -18.73 28.04 3.49
N ARG A 198 -18.22 28.98 4.31
CA ARG A 198 -16.77 29.12 4.56
C ARG A 198 -16.20 27.89 5.26
N SER A 199 -16.95 27.30 6.19
CA SER A 199 -16.54 26.08 6.88
C SER A 199 -16.43 24.89 5.92
N THR A 200 -17.36 24.71 4.99
CA THR A 200 -17.30 23.62 4.00
C THR A 200 -16.05 23.72 3.15
N HIS A 201 -15.72 24.91 2.63
CA HIS A 201 -14.51 25.10 1.84
C HIS A 201 -13.24 24.78 2.65
N SER A 202 -13.16 25.29 3.89
CA SER A 202 -12.02 25.04 4.78
C SER A 202 -11.84 23.56 5.09
N VAL A 203 -12.93 22.83 5.34
CA VAL A 203 -12.90 21.39 5.63
C VAL A 203 -12.44 20.60 4.41
N GLN A 204 -12.90 20.93 3.20
CA GLN A 204 -12.42 20.27 1.97
C GLN A 204 -10.92 20.49 1.74
N GLN A 205 -10.43 21.72 1.94
CA GLN A 205 -9.01 22.02 1.82
C GLN A 205 -8.17 21.31 2.89
N GLY A 206 -8.64 21.31 4.14
CA GLY A 206 -7.99 20.60 5.24
C GLY A 206 -7.91 19.10 5.00
N LEU A 207 -9.01 18.48 4.57
CA LEU A 207 -9.05 17.05 4.23
C LEU A 207 -8.07 16.72 3.11
N LYS A 208 -8.05 17.52 2.04
CA LYS A 208 -7.10 17.37 0.93
C LYS A 208 -5.65 17.50 1.40
N LYS A 209 -5.36 18.39 2.35
CA LYS A 209 -4.02 18.56 2.91
C LYS A 209 -3.61 17.31 3.71
N ILE A 210 -4.47 16.84 4.61
CA ILE A 210 -4.18 15.64 5.44
C ILE A 210 -3.93 14.42 4.55
N LEU A 211 -4.82 14.14 3.60
CA LEU A 211 -4.70 12.95 2.74
C LEU A 211 -3.50 12.98 1.79
N LYS A 212 -2.94 14.16 1.50
CA LYS A 212 -1.69 14.28 0.72
C LYS A 212 -0.46 13.77 1.47
N GLU A 213 -0.49 13.81 2.81
CA GLU A 213 0.64 13.35 3.63
C GLU A 213 0.69 11.82 3.75
N LEU A 214 -0.23 11.09 3.11
CA LEU A 214 -0.40 9.65 3.34
C LEU A 214 0.80 8.84 2.86
N ARG A 215 1.34 9.17 1.69
CA ARG A 215 2.55 8.52 1.18
C ARG A 215 3.79 8.87 2.04
N PRO A 216 4.06 10.15 2.38
CA PRO A 216 5.11 10.49 3.35
C PRO A 216 5.00 9.74 4.68
N THR A 217 3.81 9.70 5.30
CA THR A 217 3.57 8.98 6.56
C THR A 217 3.84 7.49 6.39
N MET A 218 3.39 6.87 5.30
CA MET A 218 3.65 5.46 5.02
C MET A 218 5.14 5.17 4.81
N LEU A 219 5.87 6.07 4.16
CA LEU A 219 7.32 5.96 3.99
C LEU A 219 8.03 5.97 5.35
N GLU A 220 7.62 6.86 6.25
CA GLU A 220 8.14 6.93 7.62
C GLU A 220 7.77 5.68 8.43
N THR A 221 6.52 5.21 8.34
CA THR A 221 6.07 3.93 8.94
C THR A 221 6.94 2.76 8.46
N CYS A 222 7.36 2.78 7.20
CA CYS A 222 8.26 1.77 6.63
C CYS A 222 9.74 1.96 7.00
N GLY A 223 10.10 2.93 7.85
CA GLY A 223 11.49 3.15 8.28
C GLY A 223 12.28 4.11 7.37
N GLY A 224 11.61 4.85 6.48
CA GLY A 224 12.22 5.85 5.62
C GLY A 224 12.63 5.33 4.24
N SER A 225 13.59 6.00 3.61
CA SER A 225 13.96 5.75 2.20
C SER A 225 14.55 4.36 1.92
N ASN A 226 15.03 3.67 2.94
CA ASN A 226 15.55 2.30 2.86
C ASN A 226 14.50 1.22 3.16
N LEU A 227 13.27 1.61 3.54
CA LEU A 227 12.16 0.70 3.84
C LEU A 227 12.53 -0.35 4.91
N SER A 228 13.33 0.00 5.91
CA SER A 228 13.88 -0.96 6.89
C SER A 228 12.82 -1.77 7.65
N PHE A 229 11.63 -1.22 7.87
CA PHE A 229 10.52 -1.91 8.55
C PHE A 229 9.54 -2.61 7.60
N CYS A 230 9.64 -2.35 6.29
CA CYS A 230 8.81 -2.98 5.25
C CYS A 230 9.63 -3.87 4.31
N SER A 231 10.90 -4.14 4.62
CA SER A 231 11.74 -4.98 3.77
C SER A 231 11.45 -6.46 3.98
N TRP A 232 11.29 -6.92 5.23
CA TRP A 232 11.17 -8.34 5.60
C TRP A 232 12.13 -9.27 4.85
N GLU A 233 13.36 -8.80 4.61
CA GLU A 233 14.23 -9.37 3.59
C GLU A 233 14.51 -10.86 3.77
N GLN A 234 14.97 -11.26 4.96
CA GLN A 234 15.28 -12.67 5.21
C GLN A 234 14.05 -13.58 5.09
N PRO A 235 12.94 -13.37 5.83
CA PRO A 235 11.80 -14.27 5.75
C PRO A 235 11.16 -14.28 4.35
N MET A 236 11.16 -13.16 3.62
CA MET A 236 10.63 -13.15 2.25
C MET A 236 11.55 -13.88 1.27
N LYS A 237 12.87 -13.74 1.37
CA LYS A 237 13.80 -14.49 0.51
C LYS A 237 13.67 -15.99 0.76
N GLU A 238 13.59 -16.41 2.02
CA GLU A 238 13.36 -17.81 2.39
C GLU A 238 12.02 -18.32 1.83
N PHE A 239 10.95 -17.54 1.94
CA PHE A 239 9.64 -17.87 1.39
C PHE A 239 9.66 -18.02 -0.14
N ILE A 240 10.24 -17.04 -0.85
CA ILE A 240 10.34 -17.05 -2.32
C ILE A 240 11.10 -18.28 -2.81
N LEU A 241 12.17 -18.69 -2.11
CA LEU A 241 12.98 -19.85 -2.50
C LEU A 241 12.32 -21.22 -2.22
N GLN A 242 11.11 -21.25 -1.65
CA GLN A 242 10.32 -22.48 -1.54
C GLN A 242 9.72 -22.89 -2.88
N TYR A 243 9.59 -21.94 -3.82
CA TYR A 243 9.12 -22.22 -5.17
C TYR A 243 10.29 -22.71 -6.05
N PRO A 244 10.03 -23.68 -6.94
CA PRO A 244 11.06 -24.26 -7.79
C PRO A 244 11.62 -23.26 -8.83
#